data_AF-A0AAX2IES9-F1
#
_entry.id   AF-A0AAX2IES9-F1
#
_cell.length_a   1.000
_cell.length_b   1.000
_cell.length_c   1.000
_cell.angle_alpha   90.00
_cell.angle_beta   90.00
_cell.angle_gamma   90.00
#
_symmetry.space_group_name_H-M   'P 1'
#
loop_
_entity.id
_entity.type
_entity.pdbx_description
1 polymer ?
#
loop_
_entity_poly.entity_id
_entity_poly.type
_entity_poly.pdbx_seq_one_letter_code
_entity_poly.pdbx_strand_id
1 'polypeptide(L)'
;MNEQEYEWGIAVNTPIGYPIRFYAAMVGGTPIVRELYTKKEEPDWGNAFGYESTSMDKLPKSVDMVWLSYKEDCFYRLKTAIDYEKVEKLFREGFNQRVPNGEVRHKTYDTIVVGIAPGGVVVLWVGYGYFPLTEIGRYQAEKIDLKEPPGLDSHERLIFSKEDREEVLNSDLTIPKAVREANKNKPIPFGLWDSYRYHQYQWFPVYEIPDGKIGDVDYRYWNGEAGTTLYTDFASYMGKEDFFYLEEPIQKRPLFKELVISYKAESGQKYLAKVWFDWEAVVTAYQKVFRKEAAQVTAHLDIRVNRANTYLTFQLIGDNGEQTFLEPKELKFYKLSDKNFITPTPLD
;
A
#
# COMPACT_ATOMS: atom_id res chain seq x y z
N MET A 1 -32.68 12.59 6.94
CA MET A 1 -31.82 12.60 5.75
C MET A 1 -31.54 11.16 5.40
N ASN A 2 -31.75 10.76 4.14
CA ASN A 2 -31.35 9.44 3.67
C ASN A 2 -29.83 9.43 3.52
N GLU A 3 -29.18 8.39 4.04
CA GLU A 3 -27.74 8.17 3.84
C GLU A 3 -27.46 7.97 2.34
N GLN A 4 -26.38 8.57 1.85
CA GLN A 4 -25.96 8.45 0.45
C GLN A 4 -25.43 7.03 0.18
N GLU A 5 -25.81 6.49 -0.97
CA GLU A 5 -25.32 5.20 -1.48
C GLU A 5 -24.17 5.43 -2.46
N TYR A 6 -23.24 4.48 -2.48
CA TYR A 6 -22.08 4.47 -3.37
C TYR A 6 -21.97 3.09 -4.02
N GLU A 7 -21.43 3.03 -5.23
CA GLU A 7 -21.05 1.75 -5.83
C GLU A 7 -19.69 1.33 -5.25
N TRP A 8 -19.70 0.34 -4.36
CA TRP A 8 -18.46 -0.13 -3.71
C TRP A 8 -18.43 -1.64 -3.50
N GLY A 9 -17.23 -2.18 -3.30
CA GLY A 9 -16.96 -3.60 -3.03
C GLY A 9 -15.87 -3.82 -1.99
N ILE A 10 -15.44 -5.07 -1.82
CA ILE A 10 -14.46 -5.47 -0.81
C ILE A 10 -13.22 -6.07 -1.49
N ALA A 11 -12.04 -5.65 -1.02
CA ALA A 11 -10.79 -6.35 -1.28
C ALA A 11 -10.23 -6.90 0.03
N VAL A 12 -9.65 -8.10 -0.01
CA VAL A 12 -8.98 -8.69 1.15
C VAL A 12 -7.52 -8.91 0.81
N ASN A 13 -6.67 -8.43 1.72
CA ASN A 13 -5.23 -8.49 1.63
C ASN A 13 -4.69 -9.34 2.76
N THR A 14 -3.78 -10.23 2.42
CA THR A 14 -2.96 -10.96 3.39
C THR A 14 -1.51 -10.87 2.95
N PRO A 15 -0.56 -10.70 3.89
CA PRO A 15 0.85 -10.70 3.56
C PRO A 15 1.27 -12.05 2.95
N ILE A 16 2.18 -12.03 1.98
CA ILE A 16 2.64 -13.24 1.28
C ILE A 16 3.20 -14.24 2.31
N GLY A 17 2.72 -15.49 2.25
CA GLY A 17 3.11 -16.56 3.18
C GLY A 17 2.29 -16.66 4.45
N TYR A 18 1.29 -15.81 4.63
CA TYR A 18 0.38 -15.84 5.79
C TYR A 18 -1.08 -15.96 5.34
N PRO A 19 -1.45 -17.11 4.74
CA PRO A 19 -2.82 -17.31 4.29
C PRO A 19 -3.78 -17.37 5.48
N ILE A 20 -5.02 -16.97 5.22
CA ILE A 20 -6.14 -17.10 6.15
C ILE A 20 -7.30 -17.84 5.49
N ARG A 21 -8.16 -18.43 6.31
CA ARG A 21 -9.50 -18.84 5.88
C ARG A 21 -10.55 -18.19 6.74
N PHE A 22 -11.52 -17.48 6.15
CA PHE A 22 -12.66 -16.99 6.90
C PHE A 22 -13.58 -18.13 7.32
N TYR A 23 -14.00 -18.10 8.58
CA TYR A 23 -15.16 -18.85 9.05
C TYR A 23 -16.44 -18.08 8.68
N ALA A 24 -16.43 -16.77 8.92
CA ALA A 24 -17.46 -15.83 8.49
C ALA A 24 -16.87 -14.42 8.50
N ALA A 25 -17.23 -13.59 7.52
CA ALA A 25 -16.79 -12.21 7.50
C ALA A 25 -17.77 -11.28 6.78
N MET A 26 -17.97 -10.10 7.36
CA MET A 26 -18.78 -9.03 6.78
C MET A 26 -18.12 -7.67 7.00
N VAL A 27 -18.30 -6.79 6.02
CA VAL A 27 -17.98 -5.36 6.09
C VAL A 27 -19.31 -4.61 5.92
N GLY A 28 -19.78 -3.98 6.99
CA GLY A 28 -21.14 -3.45 7.06
C GLY A 28 -22.17 -4.57 6.88
N GLY A 29 -23.05 -4.41 5.87
CA GLY A 29 -24.03 -5.42 5.47
C GLY A 29 -23.52 -6.39 4.38
N THR A 30 -22.30 -6.20 3.88
CA THR A 30 -21.78 -6.92 2.72
C THR A 30 -20.93 -8.11 3.19
N PRO A 31 -21.29 -9.36 2.83
CA PRO A 31 -20.52 -10.55 3.20
C PRO A 31 -19.27 -10.68 2.31
N ILE A 32 -18.22 -11.28 2.88
CA ILE A 32 -17.05 -11.74 2.13
C ILE A 32 -17.28 -13.22 1.81
N VAL A 33 -17.46 -13.57 0.52
CA VAL A 33 -17.90 -14.94 0.16
C VAL A 33 -16.75 -15.91 -0.08
N ARG A 34 -15.59 -15.42 -0.50
CA ARG A 34 -14.41 -16.27 -0.63
C ARG A 34 -13.86 -16.61 0.75
N GLU A 35 -13.56 -17.87 0.97
CA GLU A 35 -13.04 -18.32 2.27
C GLU A 35 -11.52 -18.16 2.37
N LEU A 36 -10.77 -18.70 1.41
CA LEU A 36 -9.31 -18.75 1.43
C LEU A 36 -8.69 -17.52 0.76
N TYR A 37 -7.91 -16.77 1.53
CA TYR A 37 -7.14 -15.63 1.02
C TYR A 37 -5.65 -15.85 1.19
N THR A 38 -4.91 -15.59 0.12
CA THR A 38 -3.45 -15.62 0.04
C THR A 38 -2.96 -14.67 -1.06
N LYS A 39 -1.70 -14.25 -0.97
CA LYS A 39 -0.99 -13.51 -2.01
C LYS A 39 0.29 -14.24 -2.39
N LYS A 40 0.61 -14.22 -3.68
CA LYS A 40 1.80 -14.89 -4.26
C LYS A 40 2.88 -13.91 -4.71
N GLU A 41 2.50 -12.66 -4.88
CA GLU A 41 3.35 -11.59 -5.40
C GLU A 41 2.88 -10.26 -4.85
N GLU A 42 3.78 -9.28 -4.93
CA GLU A 42 3.50 -7.90 -4.56
C GLU A 42 2.56 -7.23 -5.58
N PRO A 43 1.71 -6.27 -5.16
CA PRO A 43 1.56 -5.77 -3.81
C PRO A 43 0.64 -6.65 -2.94
N ASP A 44 1.15 -7.09 -1.79
CA ASP A 44 0.43 -7.96 -0.86
C ASP A 44 -0.34 -7.21 0.24
N TRP A 45 0.17 -6.05 0.64
CA TRP A 45 -0.36 -5.18 1.69
C TRP A 45 -0.83 -3.85 1.09
N GLY A 46 -2.14 -3.57 1.17
CA GLY A 46 -2.79 -2.41 0.57
C GLY A 46 -3.00 -2.54 -0.95
N ASN A 47 -4.03 -3.25 -1.40
CA ASN A 47 -4.41 -3.28 -2.82
C ASN A 47 -5.94 -3.37 -2.94
N ALA A 48 -6.55 -2.48 -3.71
CA ALA A 48 -8.00 -2.40 -3.87
C ALA A 48 -8.54 -3.19 -5.08
N PHE A 49 -7.72 -3.97 -5.78
CA PHE A 49 -8.21 -5.00 -6.68
C PHE A 49 -8.92 -6.08 -5.88
N GLY A 50 -10.23 -5.87 -5.71
CA GLY A 50 -11.16 -6.80 -5.10
C GLY A 50 -11.45 -7.98 -6.03
N TYR A 51 -11.75 -9.12 -5.40
CA TYR A 51 -12.35 -10.27 -6.07
C TYR A 51 -13.84 -10.38 -5.75
N GLU A 52 -14.35 -9.53 -4.85
CA GLU A 52 -15.75 -9.45 -4.48
C GLU A 52 -16.47 -8.45 -5.39
N SER A 53 -17.74 -8.74 -5.72
CA SER A 53 -18.54 -7.87 -6.58
C SER A 53 -18.77 -6.50 -5.94
N THR A 54 -18.80 -5.45 -6.77
CA THR A 54 -19.27 -4.13 -6.37
C THR A 54 -20.80 -4.08 -6.41
N SER A 55 -21.39 -3.31 -5.50
CA SER A 55 -22.83 -3.04 -5.49
C SER A 55 -23.13 -1.64 -4.99
N MET A 56 -24.23 -1.06 -5.46
CA MET A 56 -24.75 0.19 -4.92
C MET A 56 -25.33 -0.06 -3.52
N ASP A 57 -24.68 0.47 -2.49
CA ASP A 57 -25.10 0.31 -1.10
C ASP A 57 -24.58 1.47 -0.23
N LYS A 58 -25.06 1.55 1.01
CA LYS A 58 -24.56 2.46 2.03
C LYS A 58 -23.15 2.07 2.45
N LEU A 59 -22.36 3.08 2.80
CA LEU A 59 -21.00 2.86 3.30
C LEU A 59 -21.02 2.12 4.64
N PRO A 60 -20.05 1.22 4.89
CA PRO A 60 -20.06 0.38 6.08
C PRO A 60 -19.72 1.19 7.32
N LYS A 61 -20.34 0.81 8.45
CA LYS A 61 -20.10 1.40 9.77
C LYS A 61 -19.36 0.47 10.72
N SER A 62 -19.17 -0.79 10.33
CA SER A 62 -18.59 -1.83 11.18
C SER A 62 -18.01 -2.96 10.36
N VAL A 63 -17.22 -3.81 11.00
CA VAL A 63 -16.79 -5.12 10.49
C VAL A 63 -17.10 -6.19 11.53
N ASP A 64 -17.45 -7.41 11.08
CA ASP A 64 -17.63 -8.60 11.92
C ASP A 64 -17.00 -9.79 11.21
N MET A 65 -15.90 -10.30 11.74
CA MET A 65 -15.05 -11.30 11.07
C MET A 65 -14.56 -12.34 12.07
N VAL A 66 -14.50 -13.58 11.61
CA VAL A 66 -13.85 -14.72 12.26
C VAL A 66 -13.04 -15.46 11.21
N TRP A 67 -11.77 -15.74 11.49
CA TRP A 67 -10.90 -16.45 10.55
C TRP A 67 -9.89 -17.34 11.25
N LEU A 68 -9.43 -18.36 10.54
CA LEU A 68 -8.25 -19.15 10.85
C LEU A 68 -7.01 -18.45 10.29
N SER A 69 -5.99 -18.25 11.12
CA SER A 69 -4.62 -17.97 10.67
C SER A 69 -3.88 -19.30 10.50
N TYR A 70 -3.59 -19.70 9.25
CA TYR A 70 -2.97 -21.00 8.97
C TYR A 70 -1.60 -21.15 9.61
N LYS A 71 -0.79 -20.09 9.58
CA LYS A 71 0.59 -20.14 10.08
C LYS A 71 0.66 -20.15 11.61
N GLU A 72 -0.33 -19.55 12.27
CA GLU A 72 -0.40 -19.45 13.73
C GLU A 72 -1.20 -20.59 14.37
N ASP A 73 -1.97 -21.35 13.57
CA ASP A 73 -2.89 -22.38 14.06
C ASP A 73 -3.83 -21.84 15.15
N CYS A 74 -4.54 -20.77 14.84
CA CYS A 74 -5.57 -20.25 15.74
C CYS A 74 -6.62 -19.42 15.02
N PHE A 75 -7.74 -19.26 15.71
CA PHE A 75 -8.84 -18.42 15.28
C PHE A 75 -8.74 -17.03 15.89
N TYR A 76 -9.09 -16.04 15.08
CA TYR A 76 -9.24 -14.66 15.50
C TYR A 76 -10.67 -14.18 15.27
N ARG A 77 -11.13 -13.26 16.11
CA ARG A 77 -12.40 -12.57 15.97
C ARG A 77 -12.19 -11.06 16.03
N LEU A 78 -12.83 -10.34 15.11
CA LEU A 78 -12.93 -8.89 15.17
C LEU A 78 -14.39 -8.50 14.94
N LYS A 79 -15.00 -7.82 15.92
CA LYS A 79 -16.28 -7.15 15.77
C LYS A 79 -16.17 -5.74 16.31
N THR A 80 -16.21 -4.75 15.42
CA THR A 80 -16.01 -3.35 15.81
C THR A 80 -16.69 -2.39 14.86
N ALA A 81 -17.05 -1.22 15.37
CA ALA A 81 -17.34 -0.06 14.52
C ALA A 81 -16.05 0.43 13.83
N ILE A 82 -16.20 1.07 12.69
CA ILE A 82 -15.12 1.75 11.95
C ILE A 82 -15.37 3.26 11.93
N ASP A 83 -14.34 4.03 11.59
CA ASP A 83 -14.43 5.48 11.44
C ASP A 83 -15.28 5.86 10.20
N TYR A 84 -16.60 5.84 10.39
CA TYR A 84 -17.57 6.12 9.33
C TYR A 84 -17.43 7.54 8.79
N GLU A 85 -17.15 8.54 9.64
CA GLU A 85 -17.00 9.93 9.22
C GLU A 85 -15.80 10.07 8.26
N LYS A 86 -14.69 9.39 8.56
CA LYS A 86 -13.53 9.35 7.67
C LYS A 86 -13.84 8.64 6.35
N VAL A 87 -14.53 7.51 6.39
CA VAL A 87 -14.94 6.78 5.17
C VAL A 87 -15.86 7.65 4.30
N GLU A 88 -16.93 8.20 4.88
CA GLU A 88 -17.88 9.06 4.18
C GLU A 88 -17.19 10.30 3.59
N LYS A 89 -16.30 10.94 4.36
CA LYS A 89 -15.51 12.08 3.87
C LYS A 89 -14.69 11.70 2.64
N LEU A 90 -13.95 10.60 2.68
CA LEU A 90 -13.10 10.18 1.57
C LEU A 90 -13.91 9.83 0.31
N PHE A 91 -15.04 9.12 0.47
CA PHE A 91 -15.93 8.81 -0.65
C PHE A 91 -16.63 10.05 -1.22
N ARG A 92 -16.96 11.04 -0.39
CA ARG A 92 -17.56 12.30 -0.84
C ARG A 92 -16.56 13.21 -1.53
N GLU A 93 -15.33 13.31 -1.01
CA GLU A 93 -14.29 14.19 -1.54
C GLU A 93 -13.59 13.61 -2.77
N GLY A 94 -13.49 12.28 -2.87
CA GLY A 94 -12.88 11.62 -4.02
C GLY A 94 -11.41 11.97 -4.21
N PHE A 95 -10.94 11.83 -5.45
CA PHE A 95 -9.57 12.13 -5.86
C PHE A 95 -9.48 12.43 -7.36
N ASN A 96 -8.38 13.07 -7.77
CA ASN A 96 -8.07 13.29 -9.17
C ASN A 96 -7.16 12.17 -9.70
N GLN A 97 -7.43 11.70 -10.91
CA GLN A 97 -6.62 10.68 -11.58
C GLN A 97 -6.42 11.05 -13.04
N ARG A 98 -5.19 10.88 -13.54
CA ARG A 98 -4.92 10.96 -14.97
C ARG A 98 -5.33 9.67 -15.66
N VAL A 99 -6.23 9.78 -16.64
CA VAL A 99 -6.64 8.66 -17.48
C VAL A 99 -5.70 8.52 -18.70
N PRO A 100 -5.69 7.36 -19.42
CA PRO A 100 -4.67 7.08 -20.43
C PRO A 100 -4.54 8.10 -21.58
N ASN A 101 -5.59 8.87 -21.86
CA ASN A 101 -5.60 9.94 -22.87
C ASN A 101 -4.96 11.27 -22.39
N GLY A 102 -4.43 11.30 -21.17
CA GLY A 102 -3.80 12.48 -20.56
C GLY A 102 -4.74 13.40 -19.78
N GLU A 103 -6.06 13.20 -19.84
CA GLU A 103 -7.04 14.00 -19.12
C GLU A 103 -7.01 13.71 -17.61
N VAL A 104 -7.14 14.75 -16.78
CA VAL A 104 -7.35 14.57 -15.33
C VAL A 104 -8.84 14.53 -15.06
N ARG A 105 -9.31 13.42 -14.48
CA ARG A 105 -10.70 13.23 -14.10
C ARG A 105 -10.83 13.11 -12.60
N HIS A 106 -11.89 13.73 -12.08
CA HIS A 106 -12.31 13.52 -10.71
C HIS A 106 -13.06 12.17 -10.59
N LYS A 107 -12.69 11.37 -9.60
CA LYS A 107 -13.23 10.04 -9.29
C LYS A 107 -13.47 9.91 -7.80
N THR A 108 -14.15 8.85 -7.39
CA THR A 108 -14.26 8.46 -5.99
C THR A 108 -13.74 7.04 -5.78
N TYR A 109 -13.53 6.68 -4.52
CA TYR A 109 -13.18 5.34 -4.09
C TYR A 109 -14.34 4.37 -4.37
N ASP A 110 -14.03 3.10 -4.59
CA ASP A 110 -15.01 2.05 -4.89
C ASP A 110 -14.78 0.78 -4.07
N THR A 111 -13.83 0.80 -3.13
CA THR A 111 -13.43 -0.41 -2.42
C THR A 111 -13.08 -0.13 -0.96
N ILE A 112 -13.59 -0.98 -0.06
CA ILE A 112 -13.06 -1.14 1.29
C ILE A 112 -12.07 -2.30 1.29
N VAL A 113 -10.83 -2.02 1.66
CA VAL A 113 -9.73 -2.98 1.67
C VAL A 113 -9.50 -3.46 3.09
N VAL A 114 -9.58 -4.78 3.29
CA VAL A 114 -9.36 -5.45 4.58
C VAL A 114 -8.00 -6.14 4.57
N GLY A 115 -7.00 -5.55 5.22
CA GLY A 115 -5.69 -6.16 5.43
C GLY A 115 -5.65 -6.95 6.72
N ILE A 116 -5.37 -8.24 6.63
CA ILE A 116 -5.27 -9.14 7.78
C ILE A 116 -3.85 -9.68 7.85
N ALA A 117 -3.17 -9.37 8.96
CA ALA A 117 -1.80 -9.78 9.23
C ALA A 117 -1.72 -10.66 10.49
N PRO A 118 -0.65 -11.47 10.62
CA PRO A 118 -0.41 -12.28 11.79
C PRO A 118 -0.53 -11.55 13.13
N GLY A 119 -0.97 -12.28 14.15
CA GLY A 119 -1.19 -11.73 15.49
C GLY A 119 -2.54 -11.00 15.62
N GLY A 120 -3.47 -11.24 14.69
CA GLY A 120 -4.80 -10.61 14.70
C GLY A 120 -4.78 -9.12 14.33
N VAL A 121 -3.77 -8.66 13.57
CA VAL A 121 -3.68 -7.27 13.13
C VAL A 121 -4.61 -7.07 11.93
N VAL A 122 -5.51 -6.11 12.03
CA VAL A 122 -6.39 -5.71 10.92
C VAL A 122 -6.17 -4.25 10.60
N VAL A 123 -5.85 -3.94 9.34
CA VAL A 123 -5.78 -2.57 8.83
C VAL A 123 -6.80 -2.41 7.71
N LEU A 124 -7.57 -1.34 7.77
CA LEU A 124 -8.58 -1.04 6.77
C LEU A 124 -8.13 0.16 5.94
N TRP A 125 -8.35 0.11 4.63
CA TRP A 125 -8.19 1.24 3.72
C TRP A 125 -9.48 1.46 2.91
N VAL A 126 -9.63 2.66 2.38
CA VAL A 126 -10.43 2.87 1.17
C VAL A 126 -9.49 2.87 -0.01
N GLY A 127 -9.92 2.35 -1.15
CA GLY A 127 -9.07 2.31 -2.33
C GLY A 127 -9.83 2.27 -3.65
N TYR A 128 -9.06 2.40 -4.73
CA TYR A 128 -9.53 2.29 -6.11
C TYR A 128 -8.44 1.58 -6.95
N GLY A 129 -8.68 0.33 -7.33
CA GLY A 129 -7.70 -0.48 -8.07
C GLY A 129 -6.32 -0.55 -7.40
N TYR A 130 -5.26 -0.08 -8.09
CA TYR A 130 -3.88 -0.11 -7.57
C TYR A 130 -3.55 1.08 -6.67
N PHE A 131 -4.15 2.24 -6.94
CA PHE A 131 -4.04 3.50 -6.21
C PHE A 131 -5.13 4.49 -6.70
N PRO A 132 -5.60 5.41 -5.84
CA PRO A 132 -5.13 5.63 -4.47
C PRO A 132 -5.61 4.59 -3.46
N LEU A 133 -4.88 4.49 -2.36
CA LEU A 133 -5.23 3.76 -1.14
C LEU A 133 -4.93 4.63 0.09
N THR A 134 -5.93 4.82 0.94
CA THR A 134 -5.83 5.66 2.14
C THR A 134 -6.25 4.87 3.37
N GLU A 135 -5.43 4.84 4.41
CA GLU A 135 -5.74 4.09 5.64
C GLU A 135 -6.93 4.74 6.35
N ILE A 136 -7.94 3.95 6.73
CA ILE A 136 -9.05 4.42 7.56
C ILE A 136 -8.97 3.95 9.01
N GLY A 137 -8.22 2.89 9.32
CA GLY A 137 -7.92 2.54 10.70
C GLY A 137 -7.19 1.21 10.89
N ARG A 138 -6.64 1.03 12.09
CA ARG A 138 -5.99 -0.20 12.57
C ARG A 138 -6.74 -0.74 13.78
N TYR A 139 -7.03 -2.04 13.76
CA TYR A 139 -7.82 -2.75 14.77
C TYR A 139 -7.09 -4.01 15.23
N GLN A 140 -7.35 -4.44 16.46
CA GLN A 140 -6.78 -5.66 17.04
C GLN A 140 -7.89 -6.69 17.21
N ALA A 141 -7.74 -7.84 16.57
CA ALA A 141 -8.60 -8.98 16.77
C ALA A 141 -8.21 -9.74 18.04
N GLU A 142 -9.21 -10.34 18.68
CA GLU A 142 -9.01 -11.24 19.81
C GLU A 142 -8.77 -12.66 19.30
N LYS A 143 -7.82 -13.36 19.92
CA LYS A 143 -7.65 -14.80 19.70
C LYS A 143 -8.77 -15.54 20.42
N ILE A 144 -9.45 -16.46 19.74
CA ILE A 144 -10.58 -17.21 20.29
C ILE A 144 -10.33 -18.73 20.23
N ASP A 145 -10.97 -19.46 21.14
CA ASP A 145 -11.07 -20.93 21.07
C ASP A 145 -12.37 -21.31 20.36
N LEU A 146 -12.30 -21.39 19.02
CA LEU A 146 -13.42 -21.84 18.19
C LEU A 146 -13.32 -23.36 17.99
N LYS A 147 -14.31 -24.08 18.50
CA LYS A 147 -14.44 -25.54 18.31
C LYS A 147 -15.36 -25.82 17.13
N GLU A 148 -15.10 -26.94 16.45
CA GLU A 148 -15.93 -27.41 15.33
C GLU A 148 -17.40 -27.57 15.79
N PRO A 149 -18.34 -26.79 15.22
CA PRO A 149 -19.75 -26.93 15.49
C PRO A 149 -20.31 -28.24 14.90
N PRO A 150 -21.33 -28.86 15.50
CA PRO A 150 -22.04 -29.97 14.87
C PRO A 150 -22.79 -29.49 13.63
N GLY A 151 -22.90 -30.36 12.62
CA GLY A 151 -23.76 -30.13 11.46
C GLY A 151 -23.10 -29.40 10.27
N LEU A 152 -21.81 -29.09 10.34
CA LEU A 152 -21.06 -28.56 9.20
C LEU A 152 -20.96 -29.60 8.07
N ASP A 153 -21.03 -29.15 6.83
CA ASP A 153 -20.75 -29.98 5.65
C ASP A 153 -19.24 -30.26 5.47
N SER A 154 -18.87 -31.07 4.48
CA SER A 154 -17.46 -31.43 4.25
C SER A 154 -16.58 -30.24 3.87
N HIS A 155 -17.14 -29.22 3.23
CA HIS A 155 -16.41 -28.01 2.82
C HIS A 155 -16.20 -27.09 4.01
N GLU A 156 -17.25 -26.83 4.79
CA GLU A 156 -17.20 -25.97 5.99
C GLU A 156 -16.23 -26.52 7.05
N ARG A 157 -16.06 -27.85 7.12
CA ARG A 157 -15.11 -28.50 8.03
C ARG A 157 -13.65 -28.29 7.67
N LEU A 158 -13.32 -27.86 6.44
CA LEU A 158 -11.93 -27.68 6.01
C LEU A 158 -11.16 -26.73 6.93
N ILE A 159 -11.82 -25.68 7.44
CA ILE A 159 -11.20 -24.72 8.36
C ILE A 159 -10.77 -25.33 9.71
N PHE A 160 -11.31 -26.50 10.09
CA PHE A 160 -10.92 -27.24 11.29
C PHE A 160 -9.98 -28.41 10.99
N SER A 161 -9.72 -28.71 9.72
CA SER A 161 -8.91 -29.85 9.29
C SER A 161 -7.41 -29.57 9.43
N LYS A 162 -6.70 -30.50 10.08
CA LYS A 162 -5.23 -30.50 10.14
C LYS A 162 -4.61 -30.84 8.78
N GLU A 163 -5.25 -31.73 8.02
CA GLU A 163 -4.78 -32.17 6.71
C GLU A 163 -4.86 -31.01 5.69
N ASP A 164 -5.99 -30.27 5.65
CA ASP A 164 -6.13 -29.06 4.82
C ASP A 164 -5.03 -28.05 5.15
N ARG A 165 -4.77 -27.85 6.45
CA ARG A 165 -3.71 -26.94 6.89
C ARG A 165 -2.33 -27.35 6.39
N GLU A 166 -1.98 -28.62 6.51
CA GLU A 166 -0.71 -29.12 6.00
C GLU A 166 -0.61 -28.95 4.48
N GLU A 167 -1.68 -29.22 3.74
CA GLU A 167 -1.74 -29.02 2.28
C GLU A 167 -1.57 -27.55 1.90
N VAL A 168 -2.34 -26.65 2.52
CA VAL A 168 -2.32 -25.20 2.25
C VAL A 168 -0.94 -24.62 2.55
N LEU A 169 -0.31 -24.98 3.67
CA LEU A 169 1.01 -24.49 4.04
C LEU A 169 2.14 -25.06 3.15
N ASN A 170 1.91 -26.20 2.49
CA ASN A 170 2.89 -26.84 1.61
C ASN A 170 2.64 -26.64 0.11
N SER A 171 1.56 -25.97 -0.26
CA SER A 171 1.19 -25.70 -1.65
C SER A 171 1.91 -24.48 -2.22
N ASP A 172 2.58 -24.65 -3.36
CA ASP A 172 3.16 -23.55 -4.14
C ASP A 172 2.10 -22.61 -4.74
N LEU A 173 0.84 -23.08 -4.83
CA LEU A 173 -0.29 -22.27 -5.26
C LEU A 173 -0.79 -21.33 -4.16
N THR A 174 -0.54 -21.67 -2.89
CA THR A 174 -0.90 -20.83 -1.76
C THR A 174 0.28 -19.96 -1.32
N ILE A 175 1.44 -20.58 -1.08
CA ILE A 175 2.65 -19.89 -0.62
C ILE A 175 3.78 -20.22 -1.60
N PRO A 176 4.30 -19.22 -2.35
CA PRO A 176 5.38 -19.47 -3.30
C PRO A 176 6.56 -20.19 -2.66
N LYS A 177 7.14 -21.17 -3.37
CA LYS A 177 8.29 -21.95 -2.90
C LYS A 177 9.42 -21.10 -2.34
N ALA A 178 9.78 -20.01 -3.05
CA ALA A 178 10.83 -19.10 -2.62
C ALA A 178 10.54 -18.46 -1.24
N VAL A 179 9.28 -18.12 -0.97
CA VAL A 179 8.84 -17.56 0.31
C VAL A 179 8.88 -18.63 1.40
N ARG A 180 8.43 -19.86 1.11
CA ARG A 180 8.49 -20.97 2.07
C ARG A 180 9.94 -21.26 2.49
N GLU A 181 10.86 -21.35 1.54
CA GLU A 181 12.27 -21.58 1.82
C GLU A 181 12.91 -20.40 2.54
N ALA A 182 12.62 -19.16 2.13
CA ALA A 182 13.16 -17.95 2.77
C ALA A 182 12.69 -17.76 4.22
N ASN A 183 11.52 -18.31 4.58
CA ASN A 183 10.93 -18.23 5.92
C ASN A 183 11.01 -19.56 6.70
N LYS A 184 11.69 -20.57 6.16
CA LYS A 184 11.85 -21.86 6.83
C LYS A 184 12.58 -21.64 8.16
N ASN A 185 12.00 -22.16 9.24
CA ASN A 185 12.50 -22.04 10.62
C ASN A 185 12.62 -20.59 11.15
N LYS A 186 12.07 -19.59 10.47
CA LYS A 186 11.97 -18.23 11.00
C LYS A 186 10.67 -18.10 11.83
N PRO A 187 10.70 -17.37 12.95
CA PRO A 187 9.49 -17.06 13.68
C PRO A 187 8.57 -16.17 12.83
N ILE A 188 7.29 -16.17 13.16
CA ILE A 188 6.33 -15.21 12.60
C ILE A 188 6.77 -13.80 13.06
N PRO A 189 6.90 -12.82 12.14
CA PRO A 189 7.36 -11.48 12.46
C PRO A 189 6.21 -10.65 13.02
N PHE A 190 5.73 -11.02 14.22
CA PHE A 190 4.70 -10.26 14.92
C PHE A 190 5.15 -8.80 15.11
N GLY A 191 4.21 -7.86 14.88
CA GLY A 191 4.47 -6.42 14.97
C GLY A 191 5.13 -5.78 13.74
N LEU A 192 5.47 -6.56 12.68
CA LEU A 192 6.06 -6.01 11.46
C LEU A 192 5.12 -5.03 10.73
N TRP A 193 3.86 -5.42 10.51
CA TRP A 193 2.89 -4.56 9.81
C TRP A 193 2.49 -3.32 10.61
N ASP A 194 2.46 -3.44 11.95
CA ASP A 194 2.35 -2.28 12.84
C ASP A 194 3.58 -1.36 12.71
N SER A 195 4.77 -1.94 12.57
CA SER A 195 6.00 -1.17 12.37
C SER A 195 5.94 -0.35 11.08
N TYR A 196 5.39 -0.89 9.98
CA TYR A 196 5.18 -0.14 8.75
C TYR A 196 4.32 1.12 8.98
N ARG A 197 3.30 1.00 9.81
CA ARG A 197 2.40 2.11 10.18
C ARG A 197 3.03 3.11 11.13
N TYR A 198 3.83 2.66 12.10
CA TYR A 198 4.37 3.53 13.15
C TYR A 198 5.64 4.30 12.75
N HIS A 199 6.42 3.79 11.78
CA HIS A 199 7.61 4.49 11.29
C HIS A 199 7.23 5.54 10.25
N GLN A 200 6.72 6.65 10.75
CA GLN A 200 6.42 7.85 9.96
C GLN A 200 7.22 9.03 10.49
N TYR A 201 7.77 9.81 9.59
CA TYR A 201 8.64 10.93 9.91
C TYR A 201 8.19 12.19 9.17
N GLN A 202 8.58 13.37 9.65
CA GLN A 202 8.27 14.63 8.97
C GLN A 202 9.22 14.82 7.80
N TRP A 203 8.81 14.40 6.60
CA TRP A 203 9.63 14.55 5.41
C TRP A 203 8.82 14.74 4.13
N PHE A 204 9.49 15.23 3.08
CA PHE A 204 8.93 15.38 1.74
C PHE A 204 9.99 15.07 0.66
N PRO A 205 9.60 14.55 -0.52
CA PRO A 205 10.53 14.32 -1.62
C PRO A 205 10.79 15.61 -2.40
N VAL A 206 12.03 15.78 -2.84
CA VAL A 206 12.45 16.78 -3.82
C VAL A 206 13.03 16.03 -5.00
N TYR A 207 12.60 16.35 -6.21
CA TYR A 207 13.04 15.69 -7.43
C TYR A 207 13.91 16.64 -8.23
N GLU A 208 15.08 16.17 -8.62
CA GLU A 208 15.95 16.92 -9.53
C GLU A 208 16.08 16.18 -10.86
N ILE A 209 15.61 16.84 -11.92
CA ILE A 209 15.66 16.35 -13.31
C ILE A 209 16.54 17.33 -14.10
N PRO A 210 17.86 17.10 -14.20
CA PRO A 210 18.80 18.07 -14.77
C PRO A 210 18.36 18.55 -16.15
N ASP A 211 18.12 19.87 -16.26
CA ASP A 211 17.68 20.56 -17.48
C ASP A 211 16.39 19.94 -18.10
N GLY A 212 15.60 19.23 -17.30
CA GLY A 212 14.40 18.50 -17.71
C GLY A 212 13.14 18.91 -16.94
N LYS A 213 12.09 18.08 -17.04
CA LYS A 213 10.79 18.33 -16.40
C LYS A 213 10.27 17.07 -15.72
N ILE A 214 9.72 17.21 -14.53
CA ILE A 214 9.02 16.13 -13.84
C ILE A 214 7.67 15.81 -14.51
N GLY A 215 7.30 14.54 -14.51
CA GLY A 215 5.97 14.04 -14.84
C GLY A 215 5.21 13.61 -13.58
N ASP A 216 4.16 12.82 -13.76
CA ASP A 216 3.42 12.28 -12.62
C ASP A 216 4.30 11.27 -11.87
N VAL A 217 4.10 11.19 -10.55
CA VAL A 217 4.81 10.26 -9.68
C VAL A 217 3.80 9.37 -8.95
N ASP A 218 3.81 8.08 -9.27
CA ASP A 218 3.07 7.09 -8.48
C ASP A 218 3.93 6.62 -7.32
N TYR A 219 3.32 6.48 -6.15
CA TYR A 219 4.00 6.04 -4.94
C TYR A 219 3.19 4.98 -4.19
N ARG A 220 3.93 4.09 -3.53
CA ARG A 220 3.40 3.15 -2.54
C ARG A 220 4.28 3.17 -1.31
N TYR A 221 3.65 3.18 -0.16
CA TYR A 221 4.31 3.12 1.14
C TYR A 221 4.25 1.71 1.74
N TRP A 222 5.16 1.44 2.68
CA TRP A 222 5.18 0.15 3.39
C TRP A 222 3.92 -0.11 4.22
N ASN A 223 3.24 0.92 4.70
CA ASN A 223 1.97 0.76 5.44
C ASN A 223 0.78 0.45 4.51
N GLY A 224 0.97 0.32 3.20
CA GLY A 224 -0.07 0.00 2.22
C GLY A 224 -0.78 1.21 1.61
N GLU A 225 -0.54 2.42 2.12
CA GLU A 225 -1.04 3.65 1.48
C GLU A 225 -0.33 3.87 0.14
N ALA A 226 -1.07 4.35 -0.85
CA ALA A 226 -0.58 4.54 -2.21
C ALA A 226 -1.34 5.67 -2.92
N GLY A 227 -0.71 6.28 -3.91
CA GLY A 227 -1.31 7.39 -4.64
C GLY A 227 -0.48 7.83 -5.84
N THR A 228 -0.93 8.91 -6.45
CA THR A 228 -0.23 9.59 -7.55
C THR A 228 -0.16 11.07 -7.23
N THR A 229 1.03 11.66 -7.32
CA THR A 229 1.20 13.12 -7.38
C THR A 229 1.19 13.52 -8.85
N LEU A 230 0.28 14.40 -9.25
CA LEU A 230 0.21 14.86 -10.63
C LEU A 230 1.33 15.88 -10.88
N TYR A 231 1.90 15.86 -12.09
CA TYR A 231 3.01 16.76 -12.43
C TYR A 231 2.63 18.25 -12.27
N THR A 232 1.35 18.56 -12.42
CA THR A 232 0.76 19.91 -12.28
C THR A 232 0.76 20.41 -10.85
N ASP A 233 0.95 19.53 -9.87
CA ASP A 233 0.94 19.87 -8.45
C ASP A 233 2.35 20.22 -7.95
N PHE A 234 3.38 19.97 -8.76
CA PHE A 234 4.76 20.31 -8.41
C PHE A 234 5.07 21.78 -8.64
N ALA A 235 5.77 22.38 -7.68
CA ALA A 235 6.36 23.71 -7.75
C ALA A 235 7.88 23.64 -7.98
N SER A 236 8.46 24.70 -8.53
CA SER A 236 9.92 24.85 -8.59
C SER A 236 10.50 25.05 -7.19
N TYR A 237 11.50 24.26 -6.81
CA TYR A 237 12.13 24.34 -5.51
C TYR A 237 13.27 25.36 -5.54
N MET A 238 13.26 26.30 -4.58
CA MET A 238 14.28 27.36 -4.45
C MET A 238 14.52 28.18 -5.75
N GLY A 239 13.51 28.33 -6.60
CA GLY A 239 13.61 29.07 -7.86
C GLY A 239 14.46 28.40 -8.94
N LYS A 240 14.79 27.10 -8.78
CA LYS A 240 15.49 26.31 -9.81
C LYS A 240 14.47 25.53 -10.65
N GLU A 241 14.54 25.69 -11.96
CA GLU A 241 13.57 25.08 -12.89
C GLU A 241 13.67 23.55 -13.00
N ASP A 242 14.82 22.98 -12.64
CA ASP A 242 15.09 21.54 -12.67
C ASP A 242 14.85 20.82 -11.34
N PHE A 243 14.47 21.56 -10.28
CA PHE A 243 14.12 21.02 -8.97
C PHE A 243 12.63 21.16 -8.71
N PHE A 244 11.97 20.05 -8.37
CA PHE A 244 10.52 19.96 -8.20
C PHE A 244 10.16 19.41 -6.84
N TYR A 245 9.18 20.01 -6.18
CA TYR A 245 8.65 19.49 -4.93
C TYR A 245 7.14 19.74 -4.85
N LEU A 246 6.46 18.95 -4.03
CA LEU A 246 5.05 19.13 -3.75
C LEU A 246 4.91 20.14 -2.59
N GLU A 247 4.27 21.27 -2.85
CA GLU A 247 4.04 22.31 -1.84
C GLU A 247 2.87 21.90 -0.93
N GLU A 248 3.20 21.13 0.11
CA GLU A 248 2.27 20.69 1.13
C GLU A 248 2.80 21.01 2.53
N PRO A 249 1.91 21.20 3.53
CA PRO A 249 2.33 21.29 4.92
C PRO A 249 3.20 20.08 5.30
N ILE A 250 4.29 20.34 6.02
CA ILE A 250 5.15 19.27 6.53
C ILE A 250 4.29 18.41 7.46
N GLN A 251 4.17 17.14 7.09
CA GLN A 251 3.40 16.14 7.82
C GLN A 251 4.22 14.87 7.97
N LYS A 252 3.82 14.03 8.93
CA LYS A 252 4.40 12.69 9.05
C LYS A 252 4.01 11.86 7.84
N ARG A 253 5.00 11.34 7.12
CA ARG A 253 4.81 10.46 5.98
C ARG A 253 5.40 9.07 6.26
N PRO A 254 4.71 7.98 5.83
CA PRO A 254 5.26 6.64 5.83
C PRO A 254 6.50 6.50 4.93
N LEU A 255 7.19 5.37 5.00
CA LEU A 255 8.38 5.12 4.19
C LEU A 255 8.04 4.53 2.82
N PHE A 256 8.72 4.98 1.76
CA PHE A 256 8.53 4.45 0.42
C PHE A 256 8.81 2.95 0.35
N LYS A 257 7.88 2.22 -0.27
CA LYS A 257 8.04 0.83 -0.73
C LYS A 257 8.35 0.83 -2.22
N GLU A 258 7.60 1.61 -3.00
CA GLU A 258 7.72 1.71 -4.45
C GLU A 258 7.55 3.16 -4.91
N LEU A 259 8.28 3.51 -5.97
CA LEU A 259 8.13 4.76 -6.71
C LEU A 259 8.14 4.49 -8.21
N VAL A 260 7.26 5.17 -8.94
CA VAL A 260 7.26 5.23 -10.39
C VAL A 260 7.30 6.69 -10.80
N ILE A 261 8.42 7.13 -11.35
CA ILE A 261 8.68 8.53 -11.70
C ILE A 261 8.66 8.65 -13.22
N SER A 262 7.67 9.36 -13.75
CA SER A 262 7.68 9.80 -15.15
C SER A 262 8.41 11.14 -15.24
N TYR A 263 9.24 11.34 -16.27
CA TYR A 263 9.91 12.61 -16.49
C TYR A 263 10.35 12.78 -17.94
N LYS A 264 10.62 14.03 -18.35
CA LYS A 264 11.16 14.40 -19.66
C LYS A 264 12.56 14.97 -19.48
N ALA A 265 13.56 14.35 -20.12
CA ALA A 265 14.93 14.83 -20.09
C ALA A 265 15.10 16.08 -20.98
N GLU A 266 16.24 16.76 -20.84
CA GLU A 266 16.64 17.93 -21.66
C GLU A 266 16.48 17.70 -23.17
N SER A 267 16.77 16.49 -23.65
CA SER A 267 16.62 16.11 -25.07
C SER A 267 15.18 16.04 -25.56
N GLY A 268 14.19 16.23 -24.69
CA GLY A 268 12.77 15.97 -24.95
C GLY A 268 12.36 14.50 -24.80
N GLN A 269 13.32 13.59 -24.61
CA GLN A 269 13.03 12.17 -24.42
C GLN A 269 12.34 11.92 -23.08
N LYS A 270 11.21 11.19 -23.10
CA LYS A 270 10.46 10.78 -21.92
C LYS A 270 10.97 9.46 -21.35
N TYR A 271 10.96 9.35 -20.03
CA TYR A 271 11.45 8.21 -19.27
C TYR A 271 10.45 7.79 -18.19
N LEU A 272 10.50 6.51 -17.83
CA LEU A 272 9.86 5.96 -16.64
C LEU A 272 10.95 5.29 -15.79
N ALA A 273 11.12 5.74 -14.55
CA ALA A 273 11.96 5.07 -13.56
C ALA A 273 11.08 4.35 -12.55
N LYS A 274 11.25 3.05 -12.40
CA LYS A 274 10.58 2.24 -11.37
C LYS A 274 11.60 1.86 -10.30
N VAL A 275 11.25 2.09 -9.05
CA VAL A 275 12.13 1.95 -7.89
C VAL A 275 11.40 1.12 -6.84
N TRP A 276 12.11 0.14 -6.27
CA TRP A 276 11.64 -0.64 -5.12
C TRP A 276 12.65 -0.52 -3.99
N PHE A 277 12.15 -0.34 -2.77
CA PHE A 277 12.97 -0.28 -1.56
C PHE A 277 12.83 -1.56 -0.74
N ASP A 278 13.85 -1.86 0.04
CA ASP A 278 13.79 -2.88 1.10
C ASP A 278 13.42 -2.22 2.44
N TRP A 279 12.55 -2.87 3.21
CA TRP A 279 12.05 -2.31 4.48
C TRP A 279 13.17 -2.04 5.48
N GLU A 280 14.06 -3.00 5.70
CA GLU A 280 15.13 -2.89 6.69
C GLU A 280 16.14 -1.81 6.28
N ALA A 281 16.43 -1.70 4.98
CA ALA A 281 17.31 -0.66 4.46
C ALA A 281 16.70 0.74 4.64
N VAL A 282 15.42 0.93 4.28
CA VAL A 282 14.78 2.25 4.37
C VAL A 282 14.56 2.67 5.82
N VAL A 283 14.08 1.78 6.70
CA VAL A 283 13.85 2.13 8.10
C VAL A 283 15.15 2.48 8.81
N THR A 284 16.23 1.74 8.53
CA THR A 284 17.56 2.01 9.07
C THR A 284 18.09 3.37 8.62
N ALA A 285 17.91 3.71 7.33
CA ALA A 285 18.34 5.00 6.79
C ALA A 285 17.60 6.17 7.48
N TYR A 286 16.28 6.11 7.57
CA TYR A 286 15.50 7.16 8.24
C TYR A 286 15.86 7.30 9.72
N GLN A 287 16.04 6.19 10.44
CA GLN A 287 16.44 6.23 11.86
C GLN A 287 17.79 6.93 12.09
N LYS A 288 18.73 6.86 11.14
CA LYS A 288 20.01 7.59 11.24
C LYS A 288 19.84 9.11 11.22
N VAL A 289 18.90 9.61 10.42
CA VAL A 289 18.62 11.05 10.26
C VAL A 289 17.75 11.58 11.40
N PHE A 290 16.64 10.89 11.70
CA PHE A 290 15.67 11.35 12.70
C PHE A 290 16.07 11.05 14.15
N ARG A 291 16.90 10.02 14.39
CA ARG A 291 17.46 9.64 15.71
C ARG A 291 16.38 9.60 16.82
N LYS A 292 16.73 10.05 18.03
CA LYS A 292 15.84 10.06 19.21
C LYS A 292 14.85 11.22 19.23
N GLU A 293 15.12 12.29 18.47
CA GLU A 293 14.32 13.52 18.46
C GLU A 293 13.47 13.62 17.18
N ALA A 294 12.98 12.48 16.68
CA ALA A 294 12.25 12.36 15.41
C ALA A 294 11.04 13.31 15.27
N ALA A 295 10.45 13.76 16.38
CA ALA A 295 9.35 14.71 16.39
C ALA A 295 9.77 16.18 16.13
N GLN A 296 11.05 16.52 16.29
CA GLN A 296 11.60 17.87 16.12
C GLN A 296 12.38 18.03 14.81
N VAL A 297 12.76 16.91 14.19
CA VAL A 297 13.50 16.90 12.92
C VAL A 297 12.52 16.92 11.76
N THR A 298 12.79 17.78 10.78
CA THR A 298 12.21 17.70 9.44
C THR A 298 13.29 17.33 8.44
N ALA A 299 12.93 16.60 7.37
CA ALA A 299 13.89 16.20 6.35
C ALA A 299 13.31 16.35 4.94
N HIS A 300 14.20 16.47 3.95
CA HIS A 300 13.84 16.29 2.56
C HIS A 300 14.60 15.08 1.98
N LEU A 301 13.94 14.34 1.09
CA LEU A 301 14.53 13.25 0.34
C LEU A 301 14.84 13.74 -1.07
N ASP A 302 16.10 14.00 -1.35
CA ASP A 302 16.58 14.41 -2.67
C ASP A 302 16.67 13.19 -3.60
N ILE A 303 15.88 13.24 -4.67
CA ILE A 303 15.77 12.20 -5.69
C ILE A 303 16.28 12.79 -7.00
N ARG A 304 17.54 12.47 -7.35
CA ARG A 304 18.22 13.08 -8.50
C ARG A 304 18.46 12.08 -9.61
N VAL A 305 18.02 12.43 -10.82
CA VAL A 305 18.33 11.70 -12.05
C VAL A 305 19.74 12.07 -12.51
N ASN A 306 20.55 11.07 -12.86
CA ASN A 306 21.85 11.34 -13.46
C ASN A 306 21.70 11.83 -14.92
N ARG A 307 22.64 12.65 -15.42
CA ARG A 307 22.58 13.18 -16.81
C ARG A 307 22.53 12.10 -17.89
N ALA A 308 23.02 10.89 -17.60
CA ALA A 308 22.94 9.75 -18.53
C ALA A 308 21.54 9.10 -18.59
N ASN A 309 20.61 9.44 -17.69
CA ASN A 309 19.27 8.86 -17.58
C ASN A 309 19.29 7.33 -17.36
N THR A 310 20.21 6.88 -16.51
CA THR A 310 20.43 5.46 -16.20
C THR A 310 20.42 5.14 -14.71
N TYR A 311 20.41 6.16 -13.85
CA TYR A 311 20.50 5.99 -12.41
C TYR A 311 19.78 7.12 -11.65
N LEU A 312 19.30 6.79 -10.44
CA LEU A 312 18.69 7.71 -9.47
C LEU A 312 19.50 7.64 -8.17
N THR A 313 19.82 8.80 -7.60
CA THR A 313 20.35 8.88 -6.23
C THR A 313 19.27 9.33 -5.26
N PHE A 314 19.24 8.74 -4.08
CA PHE A 314 18.28 9.05 -3.01
C PHE A 314 19.06 9.49 -1.77
N GLN A 315 19.01 10.77 -1.44
CA GLN A 315 19.72 11.33 -0.30
C GLN A 315 18.72 11.97 0.66
N LEU A 316 18.63 11.41 1.87
CA LEU A 316 17.79 11.96 2.93
C LEU A 316 18.63 12.94 3.75
N ILE A 317 18.15 14.18 3.90
CA ILE A 317 18.85 15.27 4.57
C ILE A 317 17.91 15.89 5.60
N GLY A 318 18.30 15.85 6.88
CA GLY A 318 17.59 16.47 7.98
C GLY A 318 18.03 17.92 8.23
N ASP A 319 17.12 18.74 8.76
CA ASP A 319 17.42 20.10 9.24
C ASP A 319 18.40 20.15 10.42
N ASN A 320 18.60 19.02 11.08
CA ASN A 320 19.62 18.79 12.12
C ASN A 320 21.04 18.56 11.57
N GLY A 321 21.24 18.61 10.24
CA GLY A 321 22.54 18.39 9.59
C GLY A 321 22.91 16.92 9.37
N GLU A 322 22.08 15.98 9.81
CA GLU A 322 22.27 14.55 9.54
C GLU A 322 21.79 14.18 8.14
N GLN A 323 22.50 13.26 7.51
CA GLN A 323 22.17 12.81 6.16
C GLN A 323 22.56 11.36 5.93
N THR A 324 21.87 10.71 5.02
CA THR A 324 22.19 9.34 4.57
C THR A 324 21.73 9.12 3.14
N PHE A 325 22.36 8.17 2.46
CA PHE A 325 21.85 7.65 1.20
C PHE A 325 20.90 6.48 1.44
N LEU A 326 19.93 6.33 0.54
CA LEU A 326 19.04 5.18 0.44
C LEU A 326 19.41 4.40 -0.82
N GLU A 327 19.76 3.14 -0.64
CA GLU A 327 20.01 2.24 -1.77
C GLU A 327 18.70 1.55 -2.16
N PRO A 328 18.24 1.69 -3.43
CA PRO A 328 17.08 0.95 -3.89
C PRO A 328 17.42 -0.55 -3.96
N LYS A 329 16.45 -1.40 -3.62
CA LYS A 329 16.54 -2.85 -3.82
C LYS A 329 16.57 -3.18 -5.31
N GLU A 330 15.76 -2.49 -6.09
CA GLU A 330 15.74 -2.62 -7.54
C GLU A 330 15.42 -1.27 -8.19
N LEU A 331 16.07 -1.00 -9.32
CA LEU A 331 15.89 0.20 -10.12
C LEU A 331 15.81 -0.19 -11.60
N LYS A 332 14.72 0.17 -12.28
CA LYS A 332 14.51 -0.08 -13.70
C LYS A 332 14.19 1.22 -14.42
N PHE A 333 14.91 1.48 -15.51
CA PHE A 333 14.68 2.62 -16.39
C PHE A 333 14.11 2.17 -17.73
N TYR A 334 13.11 2.90 -18.20
CA TYR A 334 12.49 2.66 -19.50
C TYR A 334 12.49 3.96 -20.29
N LYS A 335 13.01 3.90 -21.52
CA LYS A 335 12.79 4.94 -22.53
C LYS A 335 11.39 4.78 -23.07
N LEU A 336 10.58 5.82 -22.98
CA LEU A 336 9.20 5.79 -23.44
C LEU A 336 9.14 6.26 -24.90
N SER A 337 8.26 5.63 -25.69
CA SER A 337 8.00 6.02 -27.07
C SER A 337 6.61 6.67 -27.16
N ASP A 338 6.39 7.52 -28.16
CA ASP A 338 5.09 8.16 -28.39
C ASP A 338 3.98 7.16 -28.74
N LYS A 339 4.35 5.92 -29.10
CA LYS A 339 3.41 4.81 -29.37
C LYS A 339 2.98 4.03 -28.13
N ASN A 340 3.40 4.46 -26.94
CA ASN A 340 2.99 3.82 -25.71
C ASN A 340 1.47 3.94 -25.51
N PHE A 341 0.87 2.88 -24.95
CA PHE A 341 -0.58 2.79 -24.72
C PHE A 341 -1.12 3.84 -23.74
N ILE A 342 -0.22 4.45 -22.96
CA ILE A 342 -0.49 5.52 -22.00
C ILE A 342 0.30 6.73 -22.47
N THR A 343 -0.33 7.91 -22.54
CA THR A 343 0.37 9.16 -22.82
C THR A 343 1.32 9.49 -21.66
N PRO A 344 2.64 9.45 -21.87
CA PRO A 344 3.59 9.64 -20.80
C PRO A 344 3.69 11.11 -20.41
N THR A 345 3.67 11.38 -19.10
CA THR A 345 3.89 12.73 -18.54
C THR A 345 5.39 13.01 -18.35
N PRO A 346 5.81 14.28 -18.32
CA PRO A 346 5.00 15.47 -18.62
C PRO A 346 4.54 15.49 -20.09
N LEU A 347 3.38 16.10 -20.33
CA LEU A 347 2.88 16.32 -21.68
C LEU A 347 3.82 17.30 -22.43
N ASP A 348 3.71 17.33 -23.76
CA ASP A 348 4.63 18.12 -24.59
C ASP A 348 4.43 19.63 -24.49
#